data_AF-A0AAU5S5K2-F1
#
_entry.id   AF-A0AAU5S5K2-F1
#
_cell.length_a   1.000
_cell.length_b   1.000
_cell.length_c   1.000
_cell.angle_alpha   90.00
_cell.angle_beta   90.00
_cell.angle_gamma   90.00
#
_symmetry.space_group_name_H-M   'P 1'
#
loop_
_entity.id
_entity.type
_entity.pdbx_description
1 polymer ?
#
loop_
_entity_poly.entity_id
_entity_poly.type
_entity_poly.pdbx_seq_one_letter_code
_entity_poly.pdbx_strand_id
1 'polypeptide(L)' 'MADCLHRIDLCPDCDGLSTVTLNRVPGISSISIDGATGTSSLRFTGPTAVYIGPAGPEPCPNPTRRNGG' A
#
# COMPACT_ATOMS: atom_id res chain seq x y z
N MET A 1 -2.20 14.13 -16.03
CA MET A 1 -0.97 13.40 -15.66
C MET A 1 -1.34 12.57 -14.44
N ALA A 2 -1.25 11.24 -14.51
CA ALA A 2 -1.60 10.39 -13.37
C ALA A 2 -0.49 10.51 -12.32
N ASP A 3 -0.83 11.01 -11.13
CA ASP A 3 0.05 11.02 -9.95
C ASP A 3 0.20 9.56 -9.46
N CYS A 4 1.22 8.86 -9.95
CA CYS A 4 1.61 7.54 -9.46
C CYS A 4 2.71 7.69 -8.40
N LEU A 5 2.53 7.08 -7.23
CA LEU A 5 3.53 7.04 -6.17
C LEU A 5 4.05 5.61 -6.02
N HIS A 6 5.37 5.43 -6.03
CA HIS A 6 5.99 4.12 -5.82
C HIS A 6 6.35 3.96 -4.35
N ARG A 7 5.82 2.92 -3.70
CA ARG A 7 6.21 2.49 -2.36
C ARG A 7 7.30 1.42 -2.50
N ILE A 8 8.41 1.61 -1.77
CA ILE A 8 9.55 0.69 -1.76
C ILE A 8 9.61 0.00 -0.40
N ASP A 9 9.57 -1.33 -0.38
CA ASP A 9 9.72 -2.15 0.83
C ASP A 9 10.76 -3.26 0.63
N LEU A 10 11.32 -3.76 1.73
CA LEU A 10 12.13 -4.98 1.73
C LEU A 10 11.20 -6.19 1.81
N CYS A 11 11.34 -7.12 0.87
CA CYS A 11 10.62 -8.39 0.84
C CYS A 11 11.39 -9.44 1.68
N PRO A 12 10.84 -9.87 2.83
CA PRO A 12 11.50 -10.85 3.70
C PRO A 12 11.56 -12.26 3.09
N ASP A 13 10.70 -12.57 2.11
CA ASP A 13 10.69 -13.90 1.48
C ASP A 13 11.87 -14.14 0.52
N CYS A 14 12.58 -13.08 0.11
CA CYS A 14 13.56 -13.12 -0.97
C CYS A 14 14.82 -12.27 -0.72
N ASP A 15 14.94 -11.64 0.46
CA ASP A 15 15.97 -10.63 0.77
C ASP A 15 16.09 -9.51 -0.29
N GLY A 16 14.99 -9.22 -0.98
CA GLY A 16 14.94 -8.35 -2.16
C GLY A 16 14.11 -7.09 -1.96
N LEU A 17 14.16 -6.17 -2.93
CA LEU A 17 13.33 -4.97 -2.98
C LEU A 17 12.00 -5.26 -3.69
N SER A 18 10.89 -4.81 -3.10
CA SER A 18 9.57 -4.77 -3.73
C SER A 18 9.16 -3.31 -3.98
N THR A 19 8.61 -3.04 -5.15
CA THR A 19 8.12 -1.72 -5.54
C THR A 19 6.66 -1.80 -5.94
N VAL A 20 5.78 -1.24 -5.13
CA VAL A 20 4.34 -1.24 -5.37
C VAL A 20 3.91 0.12 -5.90
N THR A 21 3.10 0.13 -6.96
CA THR A 21 2.52 1.38 -7.49
C THR A 21 1.23 1.70 -6.76
N LEU A 22 1.17 2.90 -6.18
CA LEU A 22 -0.03 3.45 -5.57
C LEU A 22 -0.65 4.49 -6.51
N ASN A 23 -1.97 4.40 -6.67
CA ASN A 23 -2.72 5.34 -7.50
C ASN A 23 -3.34 6.42 -6.64
N ARG A 24 -3.11 7.69 -7.03
CA ARG A 24 -3.78 8.81 -6.39
C ARG A 24 -5.27 8.82 -6.74
N VAL A 25 -6.11 8.96 -5.72
CA VAL A 25 -7.55 9.15 -5.90
C VAL A 25 -7.86 10.65 -5.89
N PRO A 26 -8.26 11.24 -7.04
CA PRO A 26 -8.58 12.65 -7.11
C PRO A 26 -9.93 12.94 -6.43
N GLY A 27 -10.09 14.16 -5.91
CA GLY A 27 -11.39 14.66 -5.43
C GLY A 27 -11.82 14.19 -4.02
N ILE A 28 -10.95 13.50 -3.28
CA ILE A 28 -11.23 13.11 -1.89
C ILE A 28 -11.06 14.34 -0.98
N SER A 29 -12.12 14.71 -0.26
CA SER A 29 -12.14 15.82 0.72
C SER A 29 -12.41 15.34 2.15
N SER A 30 -12.79 14.07 2.31
CA SER A 30 -13.04 13.47 3.62
C SER A 30 -12.72 11.98 3.60
N ILE A 31 -12.12 11.48 4.68
CA ILE A 31 -11.80 10.06 4.88
C ILE A 31 -12.28 9.66 6.27
N SER A 32 -12.87 8.47 6.37
CA SER A 32 -13.15 7.80 7.65
C SER A 32 -12.53 6.42 7.59
N ILE A 33 -11.71 6.07 8.59
CA ILE A 33 -11.16 4.73 8.76
C ILE A 33 -11.74 4.18 10.05
N ASP A 34 -12.56 3.15 9.93
CA ASP A 34 -13.11 2.43 11.08
C ASP A 34 -12.14 1.30 11.46
N GLY A 35 -11.60 1.37 12.68
CA GLY A 35 -10.76 0.31 13.22
C GLY A 35 -11.56 -1.00 13.37
N ALA A 36 -10.87 -2.13 13.24
CA ALA A 36 -11.48 -3.47 13.26
C ALA A 36 -12.34 -3.76 14.51
N THR A 37 -12.06 -3.09 15.63
CA THR A 37 -12.79 -3.24 16.90
C THR A 37 -13.85 -2.16 17.13
N GLY A 38 -14.07 -1.23 16.17
CA GLY A 38 -15.04 -0.14 16.28
C GLY A 38 -14.70 0.94 17.33
N THR A 39 -13.68 0.71 18.16
CA THR A 39 -13.27 1.61 19.25
C THR A 39 -12.34 2.73 18.81
N SER A 40 -11.94 2.75 17.54
CA SER A 40 -11.04 3.77 17.01
C SER A 40 -11.46 4.08 15.59
N SER A 41 -12.13 5.21 15.39
CA SER A 41 -12.36 5.77 14.06
C SER A 41 -11.48 6.99 13.86
N LEU A 42 -10.75 7.02 12.75
CA LEU A 42 -9.97 8.18 12.33
C LEU A 42 -10.77 8.90 11.26
N ARG A 43 -11.16 10.15 11.55
CA ARG A 43 -11.86 11.00 10.60
C ARG A 43 -11.02 12.20 10.24
N PHE A 44 -10.82 12.40 8.95
CA PHE A 44 -10.11 13.55 8.41
C PHE A 44 -11.01 14.28 7.41
N THR A 45 -11.08 15.61 7.52
CA THR A 45 -11.82 16.47 6.59
C THR A 45 -10.92 17.64 6.21
N GLY A 46 -10.68 17.82 4.92
CA GLY A 46 -9.77 18.84 4.40
C GLY A 46 -9.12 18.40 3.08
N PRO A 47 -8.36 19.27 2.42
CA PRO A 47 -7.60 18.90 1.23
C PRO A 47 -6.61 17.79 1.59
N THR A 48 -6.80 16.61 1.03
CA THR A 48 -5.99 15.43 1.32
C THR A 48 -5.63 14.69 0.04
N ALA A 49 -4.46 14.05 0.05
CA ALA A 49 -4.03 13.16 -1.02
C ALA A 49 -4.17 11.72 -0.55
N VAL A 50 -5.06 10.96 -1.21
CA VAL A 50 -5.24 9.54 -0.93
C VAL A 50 -4.58 8.74 -2.03
N TYR A 51 -3.77 7.77 -1.61
CA TYR A 51 -3.13 6.81 -2.50
C TYR A 51 -3.61 5.40 -2.11
N ILE A 52 -4.10 4.65 -3.09
CA ILE A 52 -4.58 3.28 -2.89
C ILE A 52 -3.71 2.34 -3.73
N GLY A 53 -3.31 1.23 -3.12
CA GLY A 53 -2.57 0.15 -3.77
C GLY A 53 -3.04 -1.21 -3.30
N PRO A 54 -2.43 -2.30 -3.81
CA PRO A 54 -2.77 -3.65 -3.43
C PRO A 54 -2.64 -3.88 -1.90
N ALA A 55 -3.59 -4.64 -1.35
CA ALA A 55 -3.74 -4.87 0.09
C ALA A 55 -2.77 -5.91 0.68
N GLY A 56 -1.97 -6.56 -0.16
CA GLY A 56 -0.97 -7.55 0.26
C GLY A 56 0.40 -7.21 -0.31
N PRO A 57 1.46 -7.88 0.14
CA PRO A 57 2.73 -7.84 -0.58
C PRO A 57 2.43 -8.28 -2.01
N GLU A 58 2.70 -7.42 -3.00
CA GLU A 58 2.78 -7.90 -4.38
C GLU A 58 3.78 -9.07 -4.40
N PRO A 59 3.50 -10.15 -5.15
CA PRO A 59 4.42 -11.28 -5.23
C PRO A 59 5.81 -10.74 -5.53
N CYS A 60 6.78 -11.08 -4.68
CA CYS A 60 8.11 -10.49 -4.80
C CYS A 60 8.63 -10.73 -6.21
N PRO A 61 9.14 -9.70 -6.90
CA PRO A 61 9.43 -9.79 -8.32
C PRO A 61 10.46 -10.88 -8.65
N ASN A 62 11.31 -11.24 -7.68
CA ASN A 62 12.27 -12.32 -7.76
C ASN A 62 12.08 -13.28 -6.57
N PRO A 63 11.15 -14.26 -6.63
CA PRO A 63 11.08 -15.28 -5.61
C PRO A 63 12.39 -16.07 -5.61
N THR A 64 13.11 -16.12 -4.49
CA THR A 64 14.20 -17.07 -4.33
C THR A 64 13.60 -18.46 -4.47
N ARG A 65 13.88 -19.15 -5.58
CA ARG A 65 13.56 -20.57 -5.74
C ARG A 65 14.19 -21.27 -4.55
N ARG A 66 13.39 -21.68 -3.57
CA ARG A 66 13.82 -22.59 -2.52
C ARG A 66 14.05 -23.95 -3.20
N ASN A 67 15.21 -24.10 -3.83
CA ASN A 67 15.69 -25.41 -4.26
C ASN A 67 15.76 -26.27 -2.99
N GLY A 68 15.13 -27.44 -3.06
CA GLY A 68 14.79 -28.27 -1.90
C GLY A 68 15.94 -28.61 -0.97
N GLY A 69 15.57 -28.85 0.28
CA GLY A 69 16.34 -29.50 1.33
C GLY A 69 15.35 -30.11 2.30
#